data_AF-A0A848TIG9-F1
#
_entry.id   AF-A0A848TIG9-F1
#
_cell.length_a   1.000
_cell.length_b   1.000
_cell.length_c   1.000
_cell.angle_alpha   90.00
_cell.angle_beta   90.00
_cell.angle_gamma   90.00
#
_symmetry.space_group_name_H-M   'P 1'
#
loop_
_entity.id
_entity.type
_entity.pdbx_description
1 polymer ?
#
loop_
_entity_poly.entity_id
_entity_poly.type
_entity_poly.pdbx_seq_one_letter_code
_entity_poly.pdbx_strand_id
1 'polypeptide(L)'
;MAAAVGVCLFAIAQPLAASPDWDLVGLRKQLTDLSAALREDEGLRTMSVPDLVAGLGVPELDGLETVSHSVAHGNDPATLAWTDKRHAIAAMSQIYGDNDNLRTMSAGREGDTEALEIRAGVLTLDQLRPRMTARHLGRDRTTGADVLRVPLIVGRDATLRLNAGDVLKLSNNDGAFLVNFGRLEIVGGEISAFRNDDETSKEFAPFVTSIGSGTVHLSDATFRNLGFG
;
A
#
# COMPACT_ATOMS: atom_id res chain seq x y z
N MET A 1 3.62 29.45 -75.40
CA MET A 1 3.77 30.65 -74.54
C MET A 1 2.69 30.56 -73.48
N ALA A 2 3.03 30.10 -72.27
CA ALA A 2 3.30 30.92 -71.08
C ALA A 2 2.02 31.65 -70.59
N ALA A 3 1.58 31.59 -69.34
CA ALA A 3 2.32 31.43 -68.10
C ALA A 3 1.46 30.80 -66.98
N ALA A 4 2.13 30.07 -66.08
CA ALA A 4 1.61 29.66 -64.78
C ALA A 4 1.66 30.85 -63.81
N VAL A 5 0.58 31.07 -63.06
CA VAL A 5 0.55 31.99 -61.92
C VAL A 5 0.45 31.14 -60.66
N GLY A 6 1.56 31.05 -59.94
CA GLY A 6 1.64 30.38 -58.64
C GLY A 6 1.03 31.25 -57.55
N VAL A 7 0.11 30.66 -56.78
CA VAL A 7 -0.43 31.24 -55.55
C VAL A 7 0.51 30.85 -54.41
N CYS A 8 1.31 31.80 -53.91
CA CYS A 8 2.07 31.62 -52.68
C CYS A 8 1.17 31.91 -51.47
N LEU A 9 0.82 30.85 -50.75
CA LEU A 9 0.16 30.90 -49.45
C LEU A 9 1.22 31.24 -48.38
N PHE A 10 1.26 32.48 -47.90
CA PHE A 10 2.05 32.82 -46.71
C PHE A 10 1.23 32.48 -45.46
N ALA A 11 1.47 31.30 -44.90
CA ALA A 11 1.04 30.94 -43.55
C ALA A 11 2.00 31.61 -42.55
N ILE A 12 1.51 32.61 -41.83
CA ILE A 12 2.23 33.24 -40.73
C ILE A 12 2.10 32.31 -39.51
N ALA A 13 3.15 31.53 -39.22
CA ALA A 13 3.24 30.81 -37.96
C ALA A 13 3.65 31.80 -36.86
N GLN A 14 2.76 32.06 -35.90
CA GLN A 14 3.14 32.80 -34.69
C GLN A 14 3.85 31.86 -33.71
N PRO A 15 5.00 32.25 -33.12
CA PRO A 15 5.59 31.50 -32.04
C PRO A 15 4.71 31.65 -30.79
N LEU A 16 4.19 30.53 -30.29
CA LEU A 16 3.64 30.45 -28.93
C LEU A 16 4.80 30.68 -27.96
N ALA A 17 4.94 31.92 -27.48
CA ALA A 17 5.79 32.21 -26.34
C ALA A 17 5.14 31.56 -25.10
N ALA A 18 5.73 30.48 -24.59
CA ALA A 18 5.41 29.96 -23.27
C ALA A 18 5.87 31.01 -22.24
N SER A 19 4.96 31.89 -21.83
CA SER A 19 5.20 32.80 -20.72
C SER A 19 5.33 31.99 -19.42
N PRO A 20 6.27 32.34 -18.52
CA PRO A 20 6.32 31.76 -17.19
C PRO A 20 4.97 31.94 -16.50
N ASP A 21 4.45 30.85 -15.95
CA ASP A 21 3.28 30.89 -15.10
C ASP A 21 3.71 31.45 -13.73
N TRP A 22 3.47 32.74 -13.53
CA TRP A 22 3.89 33.47 -12.34
C TRP A 22 3.15 33.01 -11.09
N ASP A 23 1.95 32.45 -11.25
CA ASP A 23 1.16 31.93 -10.14
C ASP A 23 1.81 30.66 -9.58
N LEU A 24 2.32 29.79 -10.45
CA LEU A 24 3.12 28.62 -10.04
C LEU A 24 4.43 28.98 -9.35
N VAL A 25 5.09 30.06 -9.78
CA VAL A 25 6.30 30.56 -9.12
C VAL A 25 5.99 31.07 -7.72
N GLY A 26 4.88 31.79 -7.55
CA GLY A 26 4.37 32.26 -6.26
C GLY A 26 4.05 31.11 -5.31
N LEU A 27 3.31 30.11 -5.80
CA LEU A 27 2.92 28.93 -5.02
C LEU A 27 4.14 28.14 -4.54
N ARG A 28 5.14 27.93 -5.41
CA ARG A 28 6.37 27.22 -5.04
C ARG A 28 7.12 27.92 -3.91
N LYS A 29 7.15 29.25 -3.91
CA LYS A 29 7.76 30.03 -2.85
C LYS A 29 6.99 29.85 -1.53
N GLN A 30 5.67 29.99 -1.56
CA GLN A 30 4.81 29.78 -0.39
C GLN A 30 4.96 28.38 0.21
N LEU A 31 5.04 27.33 -0.61
CA LEU A 31 5.27 25.96 -0.16
C LEU A 31 6.68 25.77 0.45
N THR A 32 7.68 26.44 -0.12
CA THR A 32 9.05 26.41 0.42
C THR A 32 9.11 27.08 1.79
N ASP A 33 8.47 28.24 1.93
CA ASP A 33 8.41 28.99 3.19
C ASP A 33 7.62 28.21 4.27
N LEU A 34 6.49 27.58 3.90
CA LEU A 34 5.74 26.69 4.79
C LEU A 34 6.57 25.48 5.23
N SER A 35 7.34 24.87 4.32
CA SER A 35 8.20 23.73 4.64
C SER A 35 9.31 24.10 5.62
N ALA A 36 9.83 25.34 5.56
CA ALA A 36 10.81 25.85 6.50
C ALA A 36 10.16 26.11 7.87
N ALA A 37 8.99 26.74 7.90
CA ALA A 37 8.24 26.99 9.13
C ALA A 37 7.88 25.69 9.87
N LEU A 38 7.47 24.64 9.15
CA LEU A 38 7.18 23.31 9.73
C LEU A 38 8.40 22.62 10.34
N ARG A 39 9.63 22.98 9.95
CA ARG A 39 10.85 22.43 10.57
C ARG A 39 11.17 23.10 11.90
N GLU A 40 10.80 24.37 12.04
CA GLU A 40 11.15 25.20 13.19
C GLU A 40 10.04 25.22 14.25
N ASP A 41 8.77 25.21 13.83
CA ASP A 41 7.61 25.34 14.72
C ASP A 41 6.98 23.96 15.01
N GLU A 42 6.94 23.58 16.28
CA GLU A 42 6.31 22.33 16.74
C GLU A 42 4.77 22.43 16.73
N GLY A 43 4.21 23.62 16.94
CA GLY A 43 2.76 23.87 16.89
C GLY A 43 2.20 23.64 15.50
N LEU A 44 2.88 24.16 14.47
CA LEU A 44 2.48 23.95 13.07
C LEU A 44 2.51 22.48 12.65
N ARG A 45 3.41 21.67 13.24
CA ARG A 45 3.50 20.22 12.97
C ARG A 45 2.32 19.42 13.54
N THR A 46 1.60 19.98 14.51
CA THR A 46 0.42 19.34 15.11
C THR A 46 -0.89 19.77 14.45
N MET A 47 -0.86 20.77 13.56
CA MET A 47 -2.04 21.23 12.84
C MET A 47 -2.46 20.26 11.73
N SER A 48 -3.76 20.27 11.42
CA SER A 48 -4.28 19.49 10.30
C SER A 48 -3.83 20.10 8.96
N VAL A 49 -3.68 19.28 7.93
CA VAL A 49 -3.31 19.76 6.58
C VAL A 49 -4.31 20.80 6.04
N PRO A 50 -5.64 20.66 6.21
CA PRO A 50 -6.60 21.70 5.83
C PRO A 50 -6.34 23.03 6.53
N ASP A 51 -6.01 23.04 7.82
CA ASP A 51 -5.75 24.28 8.56
C ASP A 51 -4.45 24.96 8.10
N LEU A 52 -3.43 24.17 7.76
CA LEU A 52 -2.17 24.66 7.21
C LEU A 52 -2.37 25.26 5.81
N VAL A 53 -3.19 24.61 4.99
CA VAL A 53 -3.47 25.01 3.60
C VAL A 53 -4.39 26.23 3.55
N ALA A 54 -5.40 26.31 4.42
CA ALA A 54 -6.26 27.50 4.55
C ALA A 54 -5.46 28.77 4.87
N GLY A 55 -4.37 28.63 5.64
CA GLY A 55 -3.44 29.72 5.93
C GLY A 55 -2.62 30.22 4.74
N LEU A 56 -2.52 29.45 3.64
CA LEU A 56 -1.78 29.86 2.43
C LEU A 56 -2.61 30.75 1.50
N GLY A 57 -3.93 30.80 1.66
CA GLY A 57 -4.82 31.65 0.86
C GLY A 57 -4.81 31.30 -0.65
N VAL A 58 -4.62 30.03 -0.99
CA VAL A 58 -4.57 29.54 -2.38
C VAL A 58 -5.93 28.95 -2.75
N PRO A 59 -6.72 29.60 -3.63
CA PRO A 59 -8.07 29.16 -3.96
C PRO A 59 -8.12 27.79 -4.67
N GLU A 60 -7.08 27.43 -5.43
CA GLU A 60 -6.98 26.08 -6.03
C GLU A 60 -6.81 24.95 -5.01
N LEU A 61 -6.41 25.28 -3.77
CA LEU A 61 -6.28 24.33 -2.68
C LEU A 61 -7.50 24.35 -1.75
N ASP A 62 -8.42 25.31 -1.91
CA ASP A 62 -9.71 25.32 -1.24
C ASP A 62 -10.56 24.15 -1.75
N GLY A 63 -11.02 23.31 -0.83
CA GLY A 63 -11.72 22.09 -1.21
C GLY A 63 -10.80 20.95 -1.65
N LEU A 64 -9.48 21.03 -1.37
CA LEU A 64 -8.74 19.82 -1.03
C LEU A 64 -9.42 19.23 0.20
N GLU A 65 -10.46 18.42 -0.04
CA GLU A 65 -10.86 17.43 0.93
C GLU A 65 -9.56 16.69 1.25
N THR A 66 -9.13 16.76 2.51
CA THR A 66 -8.41 15.62 3.04
C THR A 66 -9.25 14.44 2.62
N VAL A 67 -8.73 13.63 1.71
CA VAL A 67 -9.10 12.22 1.69
C VAL A 67 -8.59 11.75 3.04
N SER A 68 -9.38 12.05 4.07
CA SER A 68 -9.30 11.46 5.38
C SER A 68 -9.73 10.04 5.07
N HIS A 69 -8.76 9.24 4.64
CA HIS A 69 -8.80 7.83 4.93
C HIS A 69 -9.03 7.79 6.43
N SER A 70 -10.27 7.48 6.81
CA SER A 70 -10.59 7.26 8.20
C SER A 70 -9.73 6.07 8.59
N VAL A 71 -8.57 6.35 9.17
CA VAL A 71 -7.79 5.31 9.83
C VAL A 71 -8.75 4.72 10.83
N ALA A 72 -9.09 3.44 10.66
CA ALA A 72 -9.95 2.75 11.60
C ALA A 72 -9.27 2.83 12.98
N HIS A 73 -9.80 3.70 13.84
CA HIS A 73 -9.34 3.92 15.20
C HIS A 73 -10.32 3.22 16.13
N GLY A 74 -9.88 2.16 16.81
CA GLY A 74 -10.71 1.43 17.79
C GLY A 74 -11.06 0.01 17.36
N ASN A 75 -12.11 -0.56 17.95
CA ASN A 75 -12.57 -1.94 17.76
C ASN A 75 -13.58 -2.07 16.60
N ASP A 76 -13.54 -1.19 15.61
CA ASP A 76 -14.45 -1.27 14.46
C ASP A 76 -14.28 -2.62 13.76
N PRO A 77 -15.36 -3.39 13.58
CA PRO A 77 -15.27 -4.75 13.07
C PRO A 77 -14.72 -4.73 11.65
N ALA A 78 -13.65 -5.49 11.41
CA ALA A 78 -13.07 -5.64 10.09
C ALA A 78 -14.08 -6.18 9.07
N THR A 79 -14.14 -5.51 7.92
CA THR A 79 -14.84 -6.01 6.73
C THR A 79 -13.84 -6.75 5.85
N LEU A 80 -14.08 -8.04 5.64
CA LEU A 80 -13.22 -8.90 4.83
C LEU A 80 -13.88 -9.22 3.49
N ALA A 81 -13.08 -9.28 2.43
CA ALA A 81 -13.51 -9.74 1.11
C ALA A 81 -12.44 -10.60 0.45
N TRP A 82 -12.85 -11.36 -0.56
CA TRP A 82 -11.93 -12.03 -1.46
C TRP A 82 -11.63 -11.11 -2.63
N THR A 83 -10.36 -11.09 -3.04
CA THR A 83 -9.88 -10.30 -4.19
C THR A 83 -8.86 -11.10 -4.98
N ASP A 84 -8.37 -10.54 -6.08
CA ASP A 84 -7.33 -11.13 -6.90
C ASP A 84 -5.94 -10.61 -6.47
N LYS A 85 -5.02 -11.53 -6.13
CA LYS A 85 -3.64 -11.21 -5.73
C LYS A 85 -2.87 -10.46 -6.82
N ARG A 86 -3.26 -10.61 -8.10
CA ARG A 86 -2.67 -9.90 -9.24
C ARG A 86 -2.81 -8.39 -9.12
N HIS A 87 -3.87 -7.89 -8.48
CA HIS A 87 -4.01 -6.45 -8.27
C HIS A 87 -2.92 -5.91 -7.33
N ALA A 88 -2.64 -6.63 -6.24
CA ALA A 88 -1.58 -6.26 -5.31
C ALA A 88 -0.19 -6.37 -5.97
N ILE A 89 0.03 -7.42 -6.77
CA ILE A 89 1.29 -7.61 -7.50
C ILE A 89 1.48 -6.52 -8.55
N ALA A 90 0.45 -6.19 -9.33
CA ALA A 90 0.51 -5.09 -10.30
C ALA A 90 0.85 -3.75 -9.62
N ALA A 91 0.28 -3.49 -8.44
CA ALA A 91 0.62 -2.31 -7.65
C ALA A 91 2.08 -2.33 -7.17
N MET A 92 2.61 -3.49 -6.77
CA MET A 92 4.03 -3.65 -6.45
C MET A 92 4.91 -3.39 -7.68
N SER A 93 4.54 -3.89 -8.85
CA SER A 93 5.30 -3.70 -10.09
C SER A 93 5.49 -2.24 -10.47
N GLN A 94 4.45 -1.43 -10.26
CA GLN A 94 4.48 -0.01 -10.56
C GLN A 94 5.49 0.77 -9.70
N ILE A 95 5.81 0.25 -8.52
CA ILE A 95 6.62 0.96 -7.52
C ILE A 95 8.03 0.36 -7.41
N TYR A 96 8.14 -0.98 -7.44
CA TYR A 96 9.38 -1.70 -7.18
C TYR A 96 9.93 -2.44 -8.41
N GLY A 97 9.20 -2.48 -9.53
CA GLY A 97 9.61 -3.21 -10.74
C GLY A 97 9.19 -4.70 -10.74
N ASP A 98 9.70 -5.46 -11.70
CA ASP A 98 9.14 -6.77 -12.08
C ASP A 98 9.89 -8.01 -11.53
N ASN A 99 11.14 -7.83 -11.06
CA ASN A 99 12.13 -8.90 -10.94
C ASN A 99 11.66 -10.17 -10.19
N ASP A 100 10.81 -10.03 -9.17
CA ASP A 100 10.33 -11.15 -8.33
C ASP A 100 8.83 -11.44 -8.47
N ASN A 101 8.15 -10.75 -9.40
CA ASN A 101 6.71 -10.91 -9.60
C ASN A 101 6.36 -12.28 -10.14
N LEU A 102 7.18 -12.83 -11.05
CA LEU A 102 6.92 -14.16 -11.60
C LEU A 102 6.91 -15.23 -10.49
N ARG A 103 7.89 -15.17 -9.58
CA ARG A 103 7.98 -16.06 -8.41
C ARG A 103 6.80 -15.89 -7.46
N THR A 104 6.39 -14.65 -7.22
CA THR A 104 5.22 -14.33 -6.38
C THR A 104 3.91 -14.79 -7.03
N MET A 105 3.80 -14.66 -8.35
CA MET A 105 2.64 -15.09 -9.13
C MET A 105 2.50 -16.62 -9.17
N SER A 106 3.62 -17.33 -9.33
CA SER A 106 3.66 -18.79 -9.37
C SER A 106 3.65 -19.45 -7.99
N ALA A 107 3.78 -18.67 -6.91
CA ALA A 107 3.68 -19.19 -5.56
C ALA A 107 2.24 -19.62 -5.22
N GLY A 108 2.11 -20.79 -4.59
CA GLY A 108 0.83 -21.44 -4.30
C GLY A 108 0.44 -22.48 -5.35
N ARG A 109 -0.84 -22.83 -5.39
CA ARG A 109 -1.36 -23.83 -6.33
C ARG A 109 -1.50 -23.23 -7.73
N GLU A 110 -1.32 -24.06 -8.76
CA GLU A 110 -1.53 -23.61 -10.14
C GLU A 110 -2.95 -23.05 -10.34
N GLY A 111 -3.04 -21.84 -10.90
CA GLY A 111 -4.30 -21.13 -11.10
C GLY A 111 -4.82 -20.37 -9.86
N ASP A 112 -4.16 -20.48 -8.71
CA ASP A 112 -4.58 -19.77 -7.51
C ASP A 112 -4.26 -18.27 -7.63
N THR A 113 -5.31 -17.47 -7.57
CA THR A 113 -5.26 -16.02 -7.67
C THR A 113 -5.96 -15.36 -6.50
N GLU A 114 -6.53 -16.13 -5.58
CA GLU A 114 -7.32 -15.58 -4.50
C GLU A 114 -6.40 -14.93 -3.44
N ALA A 115 -6.84 -13.78 -2.94
CA ALA A 115 -6.26 -13.12 -1.78
C ALA A 115 -7.38 -12.69 -0.83
N LEU A 116 -7.05 -12.66 0.46
CA LEU A 116 -7.92 -12.11 1.49
C LEU A 116 -7.64 -10.63 1.63
N GLU A 117 -8.66 -9.79 1.49
CA GLU A 117 -8.56 -8.34 1.66
C GLU A 117 -9.29 -7.90 2.93
N ILE A 118 -8.63 -7.07 3.73
CA ILE A 118 -9.24 -6.28 4.79
C ILE A 118 -9.63 -4.95 4.17
N ARG A 119 -10.91 -4.76 3.86
CA ARG A 119 -11.38 -3.57 3.14
C ARG A 119 -11.40 -2.34 4.03
N ALA A 120 -11.86 -2.51 5.27
CA ALA A 120 -11.98 -1.46 6.26
C ALA A 120 -12.05 -2.03 7.68
N GLY A 121 -11.86 -1.18 8.68
CA GLY A 121 -11.96 -1.54 10.09
C GLY A 121 -10.66 -2.13 10.65
N VAL A 122 -10.71 -2.66 11.87
CA VAL A 122 -9.55 -3.23 12.55
C VAL A 122 -9.70 -4.74 12.63
N LEU A 123 -8.74 -5.47 12.06
CA LEU A 123 -8.65 -6.92 12.14
C LEU A 123 -7.55 -7.34 13.12
N THR A 124 -7.93 -8.10 14.14
CA THR A 124 -6.96 -8.80 15.00
C THR A 124 -6.77 -10.26 14.59
N LEU A 125 -5.70 -10.89 15.06
CA LEU A 125 -5.46 -12.32 14.78
C LEU A 125 -6.62 -13.20 15.30
N ASP A 126 -7.16 -12.90 16.48
CA ASP A 126 -8.33 -13.58 17.03
C ASP A 126 -9.56 -13.52 16.13
N GLN A 127 -9.77 -12.38 15.45
CA GLN A 127 -10.87 -12.21 14.50
C GLN A 127 -10.60 -12.89 13.15
N LEU A 128 -9.33 -13.00 12.77
CA LEU A 128 -8.90 -13.67 11.54
C LEU A 128 -9.00 -15.20 11.65
N ARG A 129 -8.65 -15.81 12.79
CA ARG A 129 -8.63 -17.27 12.99
C ARG A 129 -9.93 -17.99 12.59
N PRO A 130 -11.14 -17.56 13.01
CA PRO A 130 -12.39 -18.21 12.60
C PRO A 130 -12.61 -18.18 11.09
N ARG A 131 -12.18 -17.09 10.43
CA ARG A 131 -12.34 -16.89 8.98
C ARG A 131 -11.39 -17.77 8.19
N MET A 132 -10.15 -17.91 8.65
CA MET A 132 -9.20 -18.84 8.03
C MET A 132 -9.66 -20.31 8.24
N THR A 133 -10.22 -20.64 9.40
CA THR A 133 -10.71 -21.99 9.71
C THR A 133 -11.88 -22.41 8.81
N ALA A 134 -12.81 -21.51 8.51
CA ALA A 134 -13.99 -21.77 7.68
C ALA A 134 -13.66 -22.24 6.24
N ARG A 135 -12.44 -21.99 5.75
CA ARG A 135 -11.96 -22.38 4.43
C ARG A 135 -10.77 -23.36 4.46
N HIS A 136 -10.41 -23.90 5.63
CA HIS A 136 -9.21 -24.73 5.83
C HIS A 136 -7.88 -24.01 5.57
N LEU A 137 -7.86 -22.68 5.69
CA LEU A 137 -6.73 -21.82 5.36
C LEU A 137 -5.89 -21.38 6.58
N GLY A 138 -6.22 -21.89 7.78
CA GLY A 138 -5.87 -21.18 9.01
C GLY A 138 -5.14 -21.90 10.10
N ARG A 139 -5.35 -23.19 10.21
CA ARG A 139 -4.75 -23.97 11.29
C ARG A 139 -4.02 -25.14 10.70
N ASP A 140 -2.72 -25.19 10.96
CA ASP A 140 -1.96 -26.36 10.62
C ASP A 140 -2.46 -27.55 11.44
N ARG A 141 -2.81 -28.65 10.75
CA ARG A 141 -3.45 -29.80 11.39
C ARG A 141 -2.52 -30.56 12.33
N THR A 142 -1.21 -30.45 12.10
CA THR A 142 -0.18 -31.18 12.85
C THR A 142 0.26 -30.39 14.07
N THR A 143 0.49 -29.08 13.92
CA THR A 143 1.07 -28.22 14.95
C THR A 143 0.04 -27.35 15.69
N GLY A 144 -1.18 -27.21 15.15
CA GLY A 144 -2.21 -26.32 15.70
C GLY A 144 -1.91 -24.83 15.53
N ALA A 145 -0.83 -24.47 14.82
CA ALA A 145 -0.39 -23.10 14.62
C ALA A 145 -1.32 -22.34 13.66
N ASP A 146 -1.44 -21.02 13.88
CA ASP A 146 -2.15 -20.12 12.96
C ASP A 146 -1.26 -19.88 11.73
N VAL A 147 -1.60 -20.55 10.63
CA VAL A 147 -0.86 -20.48 9.37
C VAL A 147 -1.80 -19.93 8.31
N LEU A 148 -1.49 -18.76 7.78
CA LEU A 148 -2.16 -18.17 6.63
C LEU A 148 -1.62 -18.78 5.35
N ARG A 149 -2.54 -19.30 4.53
CA ARG A 149 -2.23 -20.00 3.27
C ARG A 149 -2.61 -19.21 2.01
N VAL A 150 -3.03 -17.96 2.16
CA VAL A 150 -3.36 -17.07 1.05
C VAL A 150 -2.69 -15.71 1.29
N PRO A 151 -2.47 -14.91 0.25
CA PRO A 151 -2.05 -13.52 0.43
C PRO A 151 -3.06 -12.73 1.28
N LEU A 152 -2.55 -11.84 2.12
CA LEU A 152 -3.35 -10.89 2.92
C LEU A 152 -3.07 -9.46 2.46
N ILE A 153 -4.13 -8.75 2.09
CA ILE A 153 -4.08 -7.37 1.65
C ILE A 153 -4.78 -6.51 2.69
N VAL A 154 -4.04 -5.58 3.31
CA VAL A 154 -4.62 -4.55 4.18
C VAL A 154 -5.00 -3.36 3.30
N GLY A 155 -6.30 -3.15 3.10
CA GLY A 155 -6.84 -2.04 2.34
C GLY A 155 -6.59 -0.68 3.02
N ARG A 156 -6.78 0.41 2.26
CA ARG A 156 -6.41 1.77 2.70
C ARG A 156 -7.11 2.22 3.99
N ASP A 157 -8.35 1.81 4.19
CA ASP A 157 -9.16 2.18 5.35
C ASP A 157 -9.16 1.09 6.44
N ALA A 158 -8.21 0.15 6.35
CA ALA A 158 -8.10 -0.99 7.24
C ALA A 158 -6.82 -0.97 8.09
N THR A 159 -6.93 -1.59 9.26
CA THR A 159 -5.81 -1.85 10.16
C THR A 159 -5.68 -3.35 10.41
N LEU A 160 -4.51 -3.92 10.16
CA LEU A 160 -4.14 -5.21 10.73
C LEU A 160 -3.41 -4.98 12.05
N ARG A 161 -3.93 -5.55 13.15
CA ARG A 161 -3.34 -5.44 14.48
C ARG A 161 -2.92 -6.80 15.02
N LEU A 162 -1.64 -6.92 15.39
CA LEU A 162 -1.10 -8.04 16.16
C LEU A 162 -0.73 -7.56 17.55
N ASN A 163 -1.29 -8.22 18.56
CA ASN A 163 -1.06 -7.93 19.97
C ASN A 163 0.06 -8.81 20.55
N ALA A 164 0.38 -8.57 21.81
CA ALA A 164 1.43 -9.30 22.50
C ALA A 164 1.13 -10.80 22.52
N GLY A 165 2.06 -11.61 22.00
CA GLY A 165 1.91 -13.06 21.90
C GLY A 165 1.14 -13.56 20.67
N ASP A 166 0.59 -12.67 19.83
CA ASP A 166 0.02 -13.07 18.54
C ASP A 166 1.14 -13.54 17.61
N VAL A 167 0.97 -14.71 16.98
CA VAL A 167 1.93 -15.26 16.01
C VAL A 167 1.19 -15.57 14.71
N LEU A 168 1.40 -14.74 13.69
CA LEU A 168 0.87 -14.96 12.35
C LEU A 168 1.94 -15.62 11.48
N LYS A 169 1.73 -16.88 11.09
CA LYS A 169 2.65 -17.55 10.17
C LYS A 169 2.14 -17.47 8.74
N LEU A 170 3.02 -17.18 7.79
CA LEU A 170 2.71 -17.11 6.36
C LEU A 170 3.25 -18.36 5.67
N SER A 171 2.39 -19.15 5.03
CA SER A 171 2.81 -20.37 4.33
C SER A 171 3.64 -20.05 3.09
N ASN A 172 4.82 -20.62 3.02
CA ASN A 172 5.67 -20.55 1.84
C ASN A 172 5.05 -21.34 0.67
N ASN A 173 4.69 -22.60 0.92
CA ASN A 173 4.22 -23.51 -0.12
C ASN A 173 2.88 -23.06 -0.74
N ASP A 174 2.06 -22.35 0.05
CA ASP A 174 0.79 -21.81 -0.42
C ASP A 174 0.91 -20.38 -1.00
N GLY A 175 2.11 -19.80 -1.03
CA GLY A 175 2.34 -18.48 -1.61
C GLY A 175 1.74 -17.33 -0.81
N ALA A 176 1.69 -17.44 0.52
CA ALA A 176 1.17 -16.38 1.37
C ALA A 176 2.19 -15.25 1.53
N PHE A 177 1.71 -14.02 1.36
CA PHE A 177 2.45 -12.79 1.61
C PHE A 177 1.50 -11.72 2.14
N LEU A 178 2.03 -10.63 2.69
CA LEU A 178 1.25 -9.53 3.23
C LEU A 178 1.58 -8.23 2.51
N VAL A 179 0.55 -7.56 1.99
CA VAL A 179 0.65 -6.21 1.41
C VAL A 179 -0.19 -5.25 2.23
N ASN A 180 0.41 -4.15 2.65
CA ASN A 180 -0.24 -3.11 3.44
C ASN A 180 -0.39 -1.81 2.64
N PHE A 181 -1.64 -1.45 2.32
CA PHE A 181 -2.02 -0.13 1.79
C PHE A 181 -2.62 0.78 2.85
N GLY A 182 -3.01 0.24 4.01
CA GLY A 182 -3.63 0.96 5.12
C GLY A 182 -2.70 1.07 6.31
N ARG A 183 -3.02 0.38 7.41
CA ARG A 183 -2.19 0.40 8.62
C ARG A 183 -1.82 -1.01 9.09
N LEU A 184 -0.55 -1.18 9.43
CA LEU A 184 -0.04 -2.35 10.13
C LEU A 184 0.41 -1.95 11.54
N GLU A 185 -0.22 -2.50 12.57
CA GLU A 185 0.14 -2.28 13.99
C GLU A 185 0.58 -3.61 14.62
N ILE A 186 1.83 -3.69 15.08
CA ILE A 186 2.34 -4.88 15.77
C ILE A 186 2.95 -4.44 17.09
N VAL A 187 2.36 -4.90 18.20
CA VAL A 187 2.80 -4.60 19.56
C VAL A 187 3.04 -5.91 20.29
N GLY A 188 4.30 -6.36 20.38
CA GLY A 188 4.68 -7.63 21.02
C GLY A 188 4.30 -8.89 20.22
N GLY A 189 3.92 -8.75 18.95
CA GLY A 189 3.51 -9.85 18.06
C GLY A 189 4.62 -10.33 17.12
N GLU A 190 4.38 -11.46 16.46
CA GLU A 190 5.29 -12.08 15.49
C GLU A 190 4.63 -12.31 14.13
N ILE A 191 5.36 -12.00 13.04
CA ILE A 191 5.08 -12.49 11.69
C ILE A 191 6.25 -13.36 11.22
N SER A 192 5.98 -14.60 10.83
CA SER A 192 7.03 -15.53 10.41
C SER A 192 6.67 -16.31 9.16
N ALA A 193 7.64 -16.70 8.34
CA ALA A 193 7.39 -17.73 7.33
C ALA A 193 7.16 -19.11 7.97
N PHE A 194 6.23 -19.87 7.40
CA PHE A 194 5.98 -21.27 7.71
C PHE A 194 6.34 -22.12 6.50
N ARG A 195 7.20 -23.11 6.72
CA ARG A 195 7.61 -24.08 5.73
C ARG A 195 7.28 -25.47 6.26
N ASN A 196 6.66 -26.30 5.44
CA ASN A 196 6.55 -27.72 5.71
C ASN A 196 7.83 -28.41 5.26
N ASP A 197 8.34 -29.31 6.10
CA ASP A 197 9.64 -29.96 5.94
C ASP A 197 9.73 -30.87 4.71
N ASP A 198 8.57 -31.25 4.14
CA ASP A 198 8.44 -32.19 3.03
C ASP A 198 8.71 -31.58 1.63
N GLU A 199 8.84 -30.25 1.51
CA GLU A 199 9.03 -29.60 0.20
C GLU A 199 10.31 -28.75 0.13
N THR A 200 11.13 -29.09 -0.88
CA THR A 200 12.46 -28.51 -1.15
C THR A 200 12.46 -27.29 -2.07
N SER A 201 11.30 -26.67 -2.32
CA SER A 201 11.26 -25.47 -3.16
C SER A 201 11.78 -24.25 -2.40
N LYS A 202 12.88 -23.65 -2.90
CA LYS A 202 13.47 -22.40 -2.41
C LYS A 202 13.02 -21.17 -3.21
N GLU A 203 12.08 -21.32 -4.13
CA GLU A 203 11.84 -20.30 -5.17
C GLU A 203 11.03 -19.10 -4.68
N PHE A 204 10.22 -19.28 -3.64
CA PHE A 204 9.44 -18.23 -2.99
C PHE A 204 9.79 -18.15 -1.50
N ALA A 205 9.73 -16.95 -0.92
CA ALA A 205 9.64 -16.78 0.53
C ALA A 205 8.54 -15.78 0.87
N PRO A 206 7.72 -16.04 1.89
CA PRO A 206 6.76 -15.06 2.38
C PRO A 206 7.41 -13.73 2.72
N PHE A 207 6.71 -12.64 2.46
CA PHE A 207 7.18 -11.30 2.76
C PHE A 207 6.04 -10.41 3.26
N VAL A 208 6.43 -9.28 3.85
CA VAL A 208 5.54 -8.21 4.28
C VAL A 208 6.03 -6.94 3.60
N THR A 209 5.15 -6.26 2.89
CA THR A 209 5.47 -4.97 2.24
C THR A 209 4.38 -3.94 2.53
N SER A 210 4.78 -2.68 2.63
CA SER A 210 3.86 -1.54 2.69
C SER A 210 4.02 -0.69 1.43
N ILE A 211 2.90 -0.25 0.88
CA ILE A 211 2.84 0.37 -0.44
C ILE A 211 2.01 1.66 -0.36
N GLY A 212 2.44 2.70 -1.08
CA GLY A 212 1.70 3.97 -1.18
C GLY A 212 1.62 4.69 0.16
N SER A 213 0.41 4.96 0.63
CA SER A 213 0.13 5.62 1.92
C SER A 213 0.12 4.66 3.12
N GLY A 214 0.52 3.40 2.92
CA GLY A 214 0.58 2.40 3.99
C GLY A 214 1.46 2.84 5.15
N THR A 215 0.92 2.81 6.37
CA THR A 215 1.63 3.15 7.61
C THR A 215 1.94 1.90 8.43
N VAL A 216 3.05 1.93 9.16
CA VAL A 216 3.51 0.82 9.99
C VAL A 216 3.89 1.34 11.38
N HIS A 217 3.35 0.71 12.41
CA HIS A 217 3.70 0.95 13.81
C HIS A 217 4.16 -0.36 14.45
N LEU A 218 5.43 -0.42 14.86
CA LEU A 218 6.06 -1.61 15.41
C LEU A 218 6.62 -1.31 16.80
N SER A 219 6.20 -2.09 17.79
CA SER A 219 6.74 -2.07 19.16
C SER A 219 6.94 -3.51 19.60
N ASP A 220 8.15 -3.88 20.01
CA ASP A 220 8.47 -5.27 20.41
C ASP A 220 8.04 -6.33 19.36
N ALA A 221 8.04 -5.96 18.09
CA ALA A 221 7.61 -6.80 16.98
C ALA A 221 8.72 -7.74 16.52
N THR A 222 8.36 -8.97 16.20
CA THR A 222 9.30 -9.97 15.68
C THR A 222 8.95 -10.36 14.24
N PHE A 223 9.95 -10.36 13.35
CA PHE A 223 9.82 -10.87 11.99
C PHE A 223 10.84 -12.00 11.77
N ARG A 224 10.42 -13.17 11.29
CA ARG A 224 11.33 -14.33 11.10
C ARG A 224 11.19 -14.99 9.74
N ASN A 225 12.34 -15.27 9.12
CA ASN A 225 12.44 -16.06 7.87
C ASN A 225 11.61 -15.48 6.71
N LEU A 226 11.43 -14.16 6.66
CA LEU A 226 10.69 -13.46 5.61
C LEU A 226 11.66 -12.87 4.57
N GLY A 227 11.15 -12.66 3.36
CA GLY A 227 11.86 -12.03 2.26
C GLY A 227 12.68 -13.00 1.42
N PHE A 228 12.78 -12.70 0.13
CA PHE A 228 13.59 -13.40 -0.86
C PHE A 228 14.14 -12.39 -1.87
N GLY A 229 15.25 -12.76 -2.51
CA GLY A 229 16.02 -11.92 -3.44
C GLY A 229 17.41 -12.51 -3.67
#